data_AF-A0A7V9H9V5-F1
#
_entry.id   AF-A0A7V9H9V5-F1
#
_cell.length_a   1.000
_cell.length_b   1.000
_cell.length_c   1.000
_cell.angle_alpha   90.00
_cell.angle_beta   90.00
_cell.angle_gamma   90.00
#
_symmetry.space_group_name_H-M   'P 1'
#
loop_
_entity.id
_entity.type
_entity.pdbx_description
1 polymer ?
#
loop_
_entity_poly.entity_id
_entity_poly.type
_entity_poly.pdbx_seq_one_letter_code
_entity_poly.pdbx_strand_id
1 'polypeptide(L)'
;MPVFCRHNRFEANCPICSRERAAANPLPASSSSRSRPASSVSRSPSSQRRSTGVRTRKLARDVEDGYRSALVPGVKATADAERLARSLAAAAARLEFPGPYEAVAAEPDLEEATWLAFLLALIGPDDADAKATLLKSRPAWSTGELGDFGATHAATAASYRAWAQRAGGQSAAFTGETGWTPVRRFSRLFERLALPGFGRAGRFELLATLGAAGLYPLEAGSLHLGGEDATTQAAKRALVSGDVILLDRRAVALAEAARIPLAALDHGLQDWNARGSRSPDPGDDEPGALANIRAALGL
;
A
#
# COMPACT_ATOMS: atom_id res chain seq x y z
N MET A 1 -17.51 13.27 38.86
CA MET A 1 -17.26 12.08 38.02
C MET A 1 -16.87 12.57 36.63
N PRO A 2 -15.65 12.32 36.14
CA PRO A 2 -15.25 12.78 34.82
C PRO A 2 -16.05 12.05 33.73
N VAL A 3 -16.64 12.81 32.82
CA VAL A 3 -17.50 12.28 31.75
C VAL A 3 -16.65 12.05 30.51
N PHE A 4 -16.83 10.89 29.88
CA PHE A 4 -16.21 10.56 28.61
C PHE A 4 -17.15 10.93 27.46
N CYS A 5 -16.62 11.55 26.42
CA CYS A 5 -17.40 11.86 25.22
C CYS A 5 -17.47 10.64 24.27
N ARG A 6 -18.26 10.75 23.20
CA ARG A 6 -18.38 9.74 22.13
C ARG A 6 -17.07 9.38 21.41
N HIS A 7 -16.01 10.17 21.60
CA HIS A 7 -14.67 9.92 21.05
C HIS A 7 -13.73 9.22 22.05
N ASN A 8 -14.31 8.65 23.11
CA ASN A 8 -13.62 7.89 24.16
C ASN A 8 -12.45 8.66 24.82
N ARG A 9 -12.66 9.96 25.03
CA ARG A 9 -11.75 10.87 25.75
C ARG A 9 -12.53 11.62 26.82
N PHE A 10 -11.82 12.10 27.84
CA PHE A 10 -12.41 13.06 28.78
C PHE A 10 -12.94 14.27 28.03
N GLU A 11 -14.17 14.63 28.32
CA GLU A 11 -14.92 15.65 27.62
C GLU A 11 -14.22 17.01 27.63
N ALA A 12 -13.52 17.35 28.72
CA ALA A 12 -12.71 18.56 28.85
C ALA A 12 -11.47 18.60 27.93
N ASN A 13 -10.97 17.45 27.48
CA ASN A 13 -9.69 17.31 26.77
C ASN A 13 -9.86 16.77 25.33
N CYS A 14 -11.09 16.64 24.83
CA CYS A 14 -11.34 16.14 23.48
C CYS A 14 -11.23 17.29 22.45
N PRO A 15 -10.22 17.28 21.54
CA PRO A 15 -10.02 18.35 20.56
C PRO A 15 -11.09 18.41 19.45
N ILE A 16 -11.97 17.39 19.40
CA ILE A 16 -13.11 17.32 18.47
C ILE A 16 -14.30 18.02 19.12
N CYS A 17 -14.66 17.62 20.34
CA CYS A 17 -15.76 18.23 21.09
C CYS A 17 -15.49 19.71 21.43
N SER A 18 -14.23 20.10 21.66
CA SER A 18 -13.89 21.51 21.89
C SER A 18 -14.10 22.38 20.65
N ARG A 19 -13.79 21.86 19.46
CA ARG A 19 -14.05 22.54 18.18
C ARG A 19 -15.54 22.63 17.86
N GLU A 20 -16.29 21.56 18.11
CA GLU A 20 -17.76 21.55 17.93
C GLU A 20 -18.43 22.61 18.83
N ARG A 21 -17.97 22.77 20.08
CA ARG A 21 -18.47 23.83 20.99
C ARG A 21 -18.10 25.23 20.55
N ALA A 22 -16.86 25.42 20.09
CA ALA A 22 -16.41 26.72 19.58
C ALA A 22 -17.20 27.14 18.33
N ALA A 23 -17.59 26.18 17.48
CA ALA A 23 -18.44 26.44 16.32
C ALA A 23 -19.91 26.71 16.71
N ALA A 24 -20.41 26.07 17.78
CA ALA A 24 -21.78 26.25 18.26
C ALA A 24 -22.00 27.57 19.03
N ASN A 25 -20.94 28.19 19.54
CA ASN A 25 -21.03 29.44 20.30
C ASN A 25 -19.96 30.44 19.83
N PRO A 26 -20.12 31.04 18.64
CA PRO A 26 -19.17 32.01 18.13
C PRO A 26 -19.22 33.29 18.98
N LEU A 27 -18.16 33.55 19.74
CA LEU A 27 -17.98 34.86 20.39
C LEU A 27 -17.76 35.94 19.31
N PRO A 28 -18.23 37.19 19.53
CA PRO A 28 -18.02 38.28 18.59
C PRO A 28 -16.53 38.58 18.43
N ALA A 29 -16.07 38.64 17.18
CA ALA A 29 -14.69 38.88 16.81
C ALA A 29 -14.25 40.30 17.21
N SER A 30 -13.28 40.41 18.13
CA SER A 30 -12.53 41.64 18.33
C SER A 30 -11.49 41.78 17.21
N SER A 31 -11.67 42.80 16.39
CA SER A 31 -10.71 43.28 15.41
C SER A 31 -9.51 43.95 16.09
N SER A 32 -8.30 43.55 15.74
CA SER A 32 -7.13 44.43 15.86
C SER A 32 -6.11 44.13 14.79
N SER A 33 -6.02 45.04 13.83
CA SER A 33 -4.94 45.22 12.88
C SER A 33 -3.66 45.70 13.57
N ARG A 34 -2.48 45.25 13.10
CA ARG A 34 -1.29 46.12 13.04
C ARG A 34 -0.21 45.57 12.11
N SER A 35 -0.05 46.27 11.00
CA SER A 35 1.08 46.21 10.08
C SER A 35 2.28 46.98 10.65
N ARG A 36 3.52 46.46 10.52
CA ARG A 36 4.79 47.21 10.41
C ARG A 36 6.02 46.28 10.25
N PRO A 37 7.21 46.77 9.82
CA PRO A 37 7.70 46.71 8.44
C PRO A 37 8.93 45.80 8.25
N ALA A 38 9.35 45.67 6.97
CA ALA A 38 10.51 44.92 6.53
C ALA A 38 11.85 45.46 7.08
N SER A 39 12.75 44.55 7.46
CA SER A 39 14.15 44.83 7.73
C SER A 39 15.01 43.85 6.92
N SER A 40 15.73 44.38 5.94
CA SER A 40 16.77 43.69 5.19
C SER A 40 18.03 43.53 6.06
N VAL A 41 18.39 42.29 6.39
CA VAL A 41 19.71 41.97 6.96
C VAL A 41 20.28 40.77 6.22
N SER A 42 21.33 41.06 5.46
CA SER A 42 22.26 40.13 4.83
C SER A 42 23.08 39.40 5.90
N ARG A 43 23.08 38.06 5.87
CA ARG A 43 24.05 37.23 6.59
C ARG A 43 24.58 36.10 5.71
N SER A 44 25.90 36.07 5.64
CA SER A 44 26.79 35.10 4.99
C SER A 44 26.60 33.66 5.53
N PRO A 45 27.07 32.62 4.79
CA PRO A 45 26.65 31.25 4.97
C PRO A 45 27.44 30.58 6.10
N SER A 46 26.74 30.13 7.14
CA SER A 46 27.30 29.27 8.18
C SER A 46 26.81 27.83 8.02
N SER A 47 27.76 26.92 8.18
CA SER A 47 27.73 25.45 8.11
C SER A 47 26.36 24.77 8.25
N GLN A 48 26.04 23.95 7.24
CA GLN A 48 24.94 22.98 7.22
C GLN A 48 25.03 22.02 8.42
N ARG A 49 24.25 22.32 9.47
CA ARG A 49 23.72 21.29 10.36
C ARG A 49 22.53 20.66 9.65
N ARG A 50 22.62 19.37 9.32
CA ARG A 50 21.49 18.57 8.82
C ARG A 50 20.41 18.52 9.91
N SER A 51 19.45 19.43 9.84
CA SER A 51 18.21 19.30 10.58
C SER A 51 17.44 18.11 9.99
N THR A 52 17.10 17.16 10.84
CA THR A 52 16.05 16.16 10.58
C THR A 52 14.72 16.90 10.52
N GLY A 53 14.49 17.61 9.42
CA GLY A 53 13.29 18.40 9.19
C GLY A 53 12.11 17.51 8.79
N VAL A 54 10.93 17.83 9.33
CA VAL A 54 9.65 17.24 8.89
C VAL A 54 9.47 17.53 7.40
N ARG A 55 9.44 16.48 6.57
CA ARG A 55 9.13 16.60 5.14
C ARG A 55 7.61 16.53 4.96
N THR A 56 6.98 17.66 4.66
CA THR A 56 5.57 17.69 4.26
C THR A 56 5.46 17.52 2.76
N ARG A 57 4.88 16.41 2.28
CA ARG A 57 4.50 16.24 0.88
C ARG A 57 3.12 16.87 0.67
N LYS A 58 3.04 17.91 -0.17
CA LYS A 58 1.75 18.45 -0.63
C LYS A 58 1.15 17.46 -1.62
N LEU A 59 0.08 16.79 -1.22
CA LEU A 59 -0.69 15.91 -2.09
C LEU A 59 -1.78 16.72 -2.78
N ALA A 60 -1.90 16.58 -4.10
CA ALA A 60 -3.04 17.11 -4.83
C ALA A 60 -4.32 16.39 -4.37
N ARG A 61 -5.32 17.15 -3.95
CA ARG A 61 -6.68 16.68 -3.66
C ARG A 61 -7.61 17.49 -4.54
N ASP A 62 -8.66 16.85 -5.03
CA ASP A 62 -9.72 17.59 -5.71
C ASP A 62 -10.54 18.41 -4.73
N VAL A 63 -11.29 19.36 -5.29
CA VAL A 63 -12.16 20.25 -4.54
C VAL A 63 -13.23 19.41 -3.85
N GLU A 64 -13.43 19.62 -2.55
CA GLU A 64 -14.49 18.95 -1.81
C GLU A 64 -15.86 19.37 -2.37
N ASP A 65 -16.66 18.39 -2.79
CA ASP A 65 -17.95 18.58 -3.49
C ASP A 65 -19.14 18.03 -2.68
N GLY A 66 -18.90 17.70 -1.41
CA GLY A 66 -19.91 17.12 -0.53
C GLY A 66 -19.91 15.58 -0.48
N TYR A 67 -19.08 14.89 -1.28
CA TYR A 67 -18.97 13.44 -1.24
C TYR A 67 -18.64 12.89 0.16
N ARG A 68 -19.33 11.83 0.58
CA ARG A 68 -19.11 11.12 1.85
C ARG A 68 -19.28 9.62 1.65
N SER A 69 -18.34 8.85 2.20
CA SER A 69 -18.43 7.39 2.26
C SER A 69 -18.10 6.91 3.67
N ALA A 70 -18.89 5.97 4.19
CA ALA A 70 -18.63 5.36 5.49
C ALA A 70 -17.41 4.44 5.49
N LEU A 71 -17.09 3.83 4.34
CA LEU A 71 -15.96 2.91 4.18
C LEU A 71 -14.63 3.64 3.99
N VAL A 72 -14.65 4.79 3.32
CA VAL A 72 -13.46 5.64 3.10
C VAL A 72 -13.67 7.08 3.59
N PRO A 73 -13.82 7.28 4.91
CA PRO A 73 -14.18 8.58 5.48
C PRO A 73 -13.17 9.69 5.21
N GLY A 74 -11.96 9.37 4.75
CA GLY A 74 -10.92 10.34 4.42
C GLY A 74 -10.92 10.81 2.97
N VAL A 75 -11.72 10.20 2.11
CA VAL A 75 -11.98 10.67 0.74
C VAL A 75 -13.14 11.66 0.78
N LYS A 76 -12.91 12.89 0.28
CA LYS A 76 -13.82 14.04 0.46
C LYS A 76 -14.37 14.65 -0.83
N ALA A 77 -13.91 14.16 -1.97
CA ALA A 77 -14.33 14.61 -3.30
C ALA A 77 -14.75 13.39 -4.15
N THR A 78 -15.80 13.52 -4.96
CA THR A 78 -16.27 12.47 -5.87
C THR A 78 -15.16 12.06 -6.84
N ALA A 79 -14.38 13.02 -7.34
CA ALA A 79 -13.27 12.76 -8.24
C ALA A 79 -12.14 11.93 -7.58
N ASP A 80 -11.83 12.18 -6.31
CA ASP A 80 -10.87 11.35 -5.54
C ASP A 80 -11.39 9.93 -5.34
N ALA A 81 -12.69 9.77 -5.11
CA ALA A 81 -13.35 8.47 -4.97
C ALA A 81 -13.38 7.69 -6.27
N GLU A 82 -13.69 8.34 -7.41
CA GLU A 82 -13.61 7.74 -8.74
C GLU A 82 -12.19 7.28 -9.08
N ARG A 83 -11.16 8.06 -8.72
CA ARG A 83 -9.77 7.62 -8.90
C ARG A 83 -9.44 6.40 -8.04
N LEU A 84 -9.88 6.38 -6.78
CA LEU A 84 -9.71 5.21 -5.93
C LEU A 84 -10.44 4.00 -6.55
N ALA A 85 -11.66 4.18 -7.03
CA ALA A 85 -12.45 3.12 -7.66
C ALA A 85 -11.70 2.49 -8.84
N ARG A 86 -11.16 3.32 -9.74
CA ARG A 86 -10.38 2.85 -10.90
C ARG A 86 -9.08 2.17 -10.50
N SER A 87 -8.34 2.70 -9.53
CA SER A 87 -7.11 2.05 -9.05
C SER A 87 -7.40 0.67 -8.42
N LEU A 88 -8.49 0.54 -7.66
CA LEU A 88 -8.93 -0.75 -7.11
C LEU A 88 -9.37 -1.73 -8.21
N ALA A 89 -10.10 -1.24 -9.22
CA ALA A 89 -10.58 -2.06 -10.33
C ALA A 89 -9.42 -2.57 -11.20
N ALA A 90 -8.46 -1.71 -11.52
CA ALA A 90 -7.25 -2.08 -12.24
C ALA A 90 -6.38 -3.08 -11.44
N ALA A 91 -6.29 -2.89 -10.12
CA ALA A 91 -5.59 -3.82 -9.25
C ALA A 91 -6.28 -5.20 -9.16
N ALA A 92 -7.62 -5.24 -9.18
CA ALA A 92 -8.37 -6.47 -9.21
C ALA A 92 -8.15 -7.24 -10.53
N ALA A 93 -8.27 -6.54 -11.67
CA ALA A 93 -8.02 -7.13 -12.99
C ALA A 93 -6.57 -7.66 -13.12
N ARG A 94 -5.59 -6.94 -12.56
CA ARG A 94 -4.18 -7.37 -12.53
C ARG A 94 -3.95 -8.69 -11.78
N LEU A 95 -4.85 -9.09 -10.88
CA LEU A 95 -4.74 -10.32 -10.10
C LEU A 95 -5.55 -11.48 -10.69
N GLU A 96 -6.35 -11.26 -11.72
CA GLU A 96 -6.96 -12.35 -12.47
C GLU A 96 -5.85 -13.18 -13.15
N PHE A 97 -6.01 -14.51 -13.18
CA PHE A 97 -5.03 -15.40 -13.82
C PHE A 97 -4.74 -14.91 -15.26
N PRO A 98 -3.46 -14.78 -15.67
CA PRO A 98 -2.23 -15.33 -15.08
C PRO A 98 -1.60 -14.52 -13.93
N GLY A 99 -2.27 -13.49 -13.44
CA GLY A 99 -1.74 -12.55 -12.46
C GLY A 99 -0.88 -11.46 -13.11
N PRO A 100 -0.12 -10.70 -12.30
CA PRO A 100 0.55 -9.47 -12.76
C PRO A 100 1.72 -9.70 -13.73
N TYR A 101 2.25 -10.92 -13.77
CA TYR A 101 3.42 -11.26 -14.56
C TYR A 101 3.19 -12.60 -15.27
N GLU A 102 2.77 -12.54 -16.54
CA GLU A 102 2.52 -13.73 -17.37
C GLU A 102 3.73 -14.67 -17.41
N ALA A 103 4.95 -14.11 -17.45
CA ALA A 103 6.20 -14.89 -17.44
C ALA A 103 6.37 -15.79 -16.19
N VAL A 104 5.77 -15.42 -15.06
CA VAL A 104 5.77 -16.24 -13.83
C VAL A 104 4.80 -17.42 -13.98
N ALA A 105 3.59 -17.18 -14.48
CA ALA A 105 2.59 -18.23 -14.68
C ALA A 105 2.96 -19.20 -15.81
N ALA A 106 3.68 -18.72 -16.82
CA ALA A 106 4.11 -19.51 -17.97
C ALA A 106 5.41 -20.31 -17.74
N GLU A 107 6.11 -20.10 -16.62
CA GLU A 107 7.35 -20.83 -16.30
C GLU A 107 7.01 -22.24 -15.78
N PRO A 108 7.41 -23.32 -16.50
CA PRO A 108 7.08 -24.69 -16.10
C PRO A 108 7.80 -25.19 -14.85
N ASP A 109 9.00 -24.70 -14.56
CA ASP A 109 9.72 -25.08 -13.35
C ASP A 109 9.26 -24.21 -12.17
N LEU A 110 8.65 -24.84 -11.16
CA LEU A 110 8.11 -24.13 -10.01
C LEU A 110 9.17 -23.35 -9.22
N GLU A 111 10.41 -23.85 -9.14
CA GLU A 111 11.50 -23.13 -8.48
C GLU A 111 11.91 -21.90 -9.29
N GLU A 112 12.06 -22.04 -10.61
CA GLU A 112 12.38 -20.89 -11.48
C GLU A 112 11.24 -19.86 -11.50
N ALA A 113 9.98 -20.30 -11.51
CA ALA A 113 8.81 -19.42 -11.47
C ALA A 113 8.76 -18.63 -10.15
N THR A 114 9.02 -19.31 -9.03
CA THR A 114 9.04 -18.69 -7.70
C THR A 114 10.19 -17.70 -7.57
N TRP A 115 11.34 -18.03 -8.14
CA TRP A 115 12.52 -17.17 -8.13
C TRP A 115 12.29 -15.90 -8.95
N LEU A 116 11.73 -16.03 -10.17
CA LEU A 116 11.35 -14.91 -11.00
C LEU A 116 10.36 -13.97 -10.29
N ALA A 117 9.33 -14.53 -9.65
CA ALA A 117 8.37 -13.76 -8.86
C ALA A 117 9.04 -12.98 -7.72
N PHE A 118 9.98 -13.61 -7.00
CA PHE A 118 10.75 -12.96 -5.94
C PHE A 118 11.57 -11.78 -6.49
N LEU A 119 12.28 -11.97 -7.60
CA LEU A 119 13.09 -10.90 -8.19
C LEU A 119 12.23 -9.73 -8.69
N LEU A 120 11.07 -10.00 -9.30
CA LEU A 120 10.12 -8.96 -9.71
C LEU A 120 9.57 -8.18 -8.51
N ALA A 121 9.26 -8.88 -7.41
CA ALA A 121 8.79 -8.26 -6.17
C ALA A 121 9.90 -7.46 -5.45
N LEU A 122 11.16 -7.87 -5.61
CA LEU A 122 12.33 -7.18 -5.06
C LEU A 122 12.63 -5.86 -5.79
N ILE A 123 12.36 -5.81 -7.10
CA ILE A 123 12.40 -4.58 -7.91
C ILE A 123 11.30 -3.62 -7.48
N GLY A 124 10.11 -4.15 -7.20
CA GLY A 124 8.92 -3.35 -6.91
C GLY A 124 8.28 -2.76 -8.17
N PRO A 125 7.17 -2.01 -8.06
CA PRO A 125 6.39 -1.57 -9.23
C PRO A 125 7.02 -0.46 -10.06
N ASP A 126 7.92 0.35 -9.48
CA ASP A 126 8.31 1.66 -10.03
C ASP A 126 9.49 1.61 -11.02
N ASP A 127 10.19 0.48 -11.15
CA ASP A 127 11.37 0.34 -12.00
C ASP A 127 11.11 -0.62 -13.17
N ALA A 128 10.50 -0.08 -14.23
CA ALA A 128 10.13 -0.83 -15.42
C ALA A 128 11.36 -1.34 -16.21
N ASP A 129 12.43 -0.56 -16.25
CA ASP A 129 13.66 -0.89 -16.97
C ASP A 129 14.37 -2.07 -16.30
N ALA A 130 14.48 -2.08 -14.97
CA ALA A 130 15.04 -3.21 -14.24
C ALA A 130 14.23 -4.50 -14.47
N LYS A 131 12.89 -4.40 -14.55
CA LYS A 131 12.03 -5.56 -14.86
C LYS A 131 12.26 -6.08 -16.27
N ALA A 132 12.35 -5.18 -17.25
CA ALA A 132 12.63 -5.58 -18.63
C ALA A 132 13.99 -6.27 -18.73
N THR A 133 15.02 -5.75 -18.05
CA THR A 133 16.34 -6.38 -17.98
C THR A 133 16.27 -7.75 -17.30
N LEU A 134 15.56 -7.88 -16.17
CA LEU A 134 15.37 -9.15 -15.47
C LEU A 134 14.68 -10.21 -16.36
N LEU A 135 13.59 -9.83 -17.04
CA LEU A 135 12.84 -10.72 -17.92
C LEU A 135 13.66 -11.18 -19.12
N LYS A 136 14.62 -10.36 -19.57
CA LYS A 136 15.55 -10.71 -20.64
C LYS A 136 16.69 -11.62 -20.16
N SER A 137 17.24 -11.38 -18.96
CA SER A 137 18.38 -12.15 -18.45
C SER A 137 18.00 -13.48 -17.81
N ARG A 138 16.78 -13.59 -17.27
CA ARG A 138 16.21 -14.76 -16.57
C ARG A 138 17.25 -15.47 -15.68
N PRO A 139 17.74 -14.80 -14.63
CA PRO A 139 18.77 -15.36 -13.79
C PRO A 139 18.24 -16.62 -13.10
N ALA A 140 18.96 -17.74 -13.23
CA ALA A 140 18.48 -19.04 -12.78
C ALA A 140 18.51 -19.17 -11.25
N TRP A 141 17.53 -19.88 -10.70
CA TRP A 141 17.50 -20.26 -9.29
C TRP A 141 18.70 -21.15 -8.94
N SER A 142 19.12 -22.05 -9.82
CA SER A 142 20.25 -22.96 -9.53
C SER A 142 21.55 -22.22 -9.21
N THR A 143 21.87 -21.15 -9.95
CA THR A 143 23.10 -20.37 -9.76
C THR A 143 22.93 -19.28 -8.71
N GLY A 144 21.78 -18.60 -8.69
CA GLY A 144 21.54 -17.43 -7.83
C GLY A 144 22.34 -16.19 -8.24
N GLU A 145 22.99 -16.22 -9.40
CA GLU A 145 23.68 -15.07 -9.96
C GLU A 145 22.66 -14.08 -10.49
N LEU A 146 22.79 -12.80 -10.16
CA LEU A 146 21.81 -11.77 -10.54
C LEU A 146 22.23 -10.95 -11.77
N GLY A 147 23.45 -11.14 -12.27
CA GLY A 147 24.03 -10.32 -13.34
C GLY A 147 24.01 -8.82 -13.04
N ASP A 148 23.83 -8.02 -14.09
CA ASP A 148 23.87 -6.54 -14.04
C ASP A 148 22.75 -5.92 -13.18
N PHE A 149 21.67 -6.65 -12.94
CA PHE A 149 20.58 -6.24 -12.05
C PHE A 149 20.97 -6.31 -10.55
N GLY A 150 22.01 -7.09 -10.22
CA GLY A 150 22.19 -7.64 -8.88
C GLY A 150 22.75 -6.73 -7.80
N ALA A 151 23.50 -5.68 -8.12
CA ALA A 151 24.36 -5.01 -7.14
C ALA A 151 23.59 -4.47 -5.93
N THR A 152 22.45 -3.82 -6.16
CA THR A 152 21.59 -3.25 -5.10
C THR A 152 20.84 -4.32 -4.31
N HIS A 153 20.58 -5.47 -4.93
CA HIS A 153 19.65 -6.48 -4.44
C HIS A 153 20.34 -7.77 -3.94
N ALA A 154 21.66 -7.89 -4.14
CA ALA A 154 22.44 -9.09 -3.87
C ALA A 154 22.30 -9.59 -2.42
N ALA A 155 22.35 -8.70 -1.44
CA ALA A 155 22.24 -9.08 -0.03
C ALA A 155 20.86 -9.65 0.32
N THR A 156 19.79 -9.03 -0.19
CA THR A 156 18.41 -9.49 0.01
C THR A 156 18.17 -10.82 -0.70
N ALA A 157 18.64 -10.95 -1.94
CA ALA A 157 18.56 -12.16 -2.73
C ALA A 157 19.32 -13.33 -2.07
N ALA A 158 20.54 -13.10 -1.59
CA ALA A 158 21.30 -14.11 -0.85
C ALA A 158 20.58 -14.54 0.45
N SER A 159 19.99 -13.58 1.17
CA SER A 159 19.20 -13.86 2.38
C SER A 159 17.96 -14.71 2.08
N TYR A 160 17.26 -14.42 0.97
CA TYR A 160 16.12 -15.21 0.50
C TYR A 160 16.54 -16.63 0.13
N ARG A 161 17.64 -16.78 -0.62
CA ARG A 161 18.18 -18.09 -1.00
C ARG A 161 18.50 -18.94 0.22
N ALA A 162 19.22 -18.37 1.19
CA ALA A 162 19.53 -19.06 2.43
C ALA A 162 18.27 -19.45 3.21
N TRP A 163 17.23 -18.62 3.20
CA TRP A 163 15.95 -18.94 3.82
C TRP A 163 15.27 -20.14 3.15
N ALA A 164 15.14 -20.15 1.83
CA ALA A 164 14.50 -21.23 1.09
C ALA A 164 15.31 -22.54 1.16
N GLN A 165 16.64 -22.46 1.06
CA GLN A 165 17.52 -23.63 1.14
C GLN A 165 17.44 -24.35 2.49
N ARG A 166 17.19 -23.64 3.59
CA ARG A 166 16.96 -24.29 4.91
C ARG A 166 15.73 -25.19 4.92
N ALA A 167 14.75 -24.97 4.04
CA ALA A 167 13.57 -25.82 3.88
C ALA A 167 13.74 -26.89 2.79
N GLY A 168 14.89 -26.92 2.09
CA GLY A 168 15.14 -27.84 0.97
C GLY A 168 14.72 -27.31 -0.41
N GLY A 169 14.36 -26.02 -0.53
CA GLY A 169 13.93 -25.41 -1.79
C GLY A 169 12.83 -24.36 -1.57
N GLN A 170 12.51 -23.58 -2.60
CA GLN A 170 11.44 -22.58 -2.50
C GLN A 170 10.08 -23.26 -2.36
N SER A 171 9.80 -24.29 -3.16
CA SER A 171 8.54 -25.02 -3.11
C SER A 171 8.26 -25.58 -1.70
N ALA A 172 9.27 -26.17 -1.06
CA ALA A 172 9.17 -26.65 0.31
C ALA A 172 8.97 -25.51 1.33
N ALA A 173 9.68 -24.39 1.16
CA ALA A 173 9.55 -23.23 2.04
C ALA A 173 8.14 -22.58 1.98
N PHE A 174 7.56 -22.50 0.79
CA PHE A 174 6.24 -21.91 0.55
C PHE A 174 5.08 -22.84 0.90
N THR A 175 5.24 -24.15 0.73
CA THR A 175 4.17 -25.13 1.04
C THR A 175 3.82 -25.11 2.53
N GLY A 176 4.84 -25.09 3.41
CA GLY A 176 4.67 -25.06 4.86
C GLY A 176 4.19 -26.39 5.45
N GLU A 177 3.45 -26.33 6.57
CA GLU A 177 2.92 -27.52 7.25
C GLU A 177 1.65 -28.04 6.57
N THR A 178 1.40 -29.35 6.72
CA THR A 178 0.15 -29.98 6.31
C THR A 178 -1.03 -29.37 7.07
N GLY A 179 -2.08 -28.97 6.35
CA GLY A 179 -3.29 -28.38 6.93
C GLY A 179 -3.31 -26.84 7.01
N TRP A 180 -2.28 -26.14 6.55
CA TRP A 180 -2.39 -24.69 6.39
C TRP A 180 -3.42 -24.32 5.31
N THR A 181 -4.41 -23.50 5.71
CA THR A 181 -5.31 -22.83 4.77
C THR A 181 -4.55 -21.80 3.93
N PRO A 182 -5.06 -21.37 2.76
CA PRO A 182 -4.42 -20.34 1.94
C PRO A 182 -4.11 -19.05 2.72
N VAL A 183 -5.07 -18.59 3.52
CA VAL A 183 -4.92 -17.41 4.39
C VAL A 183 -3.84 -17.61 5.45
N ARG A 184 -3.84 -18.74 6.15
CA ARG A 184 -2.83 -19.03 7.18
C ARG A 184 -1.43 -19.15 6.56
N ARG A 185 -1.33 -19.76 5.39
CA ARG A 185 -0.07 -19.88 4.64
C ARG A 185 0.47 -18.51 4.28
N PHE A 186 -0.36 -17.64 3.70
CA PHE A 186 0.01 -16.27 3.37
C PHE A 186 0.55 -15.52 4.60
N SER A 187 -0.19 -15.49 5.71
CA SER A 187 0.23 -14.76 6.91
C SER A 187 1.55 -15.28 7.49
N ARG A 188 1.75 -16.60 7.52
CA ARG A 188 3.00 -17.19 8.03
C ARG A 188 4.19 -16.94 7.11
N LEU A 189 3.99 -17.00 5.81
CA LEU A 189 5.05 -16.66 4.86
C LEU A 189 5.40 -15.18 4.92
N PHE A 190 4.40 -14.30 5.05
CA PHE A 190 4.63 -12.87 5.18
C PHE A 190 5.53 -12.53 6.39
N GLU A 191 5.30 -13.19 7.53
CA GLU A 191 6.15 -13.10 8.72
C GLU A 191 7.57 -13.63 8.45
N ARG A 192 7.68 -14.83 7.86
CA ARG A 192 8.96 -15.51 7.59
C ARG A 192 9.83 -14.81 6.55
N LEU A 193 9.22 -14.10 5.62
CA LEU A 193 9.89 -13.35 4.56
C LEU A 193 10.40 -11.98 5.02
N ALA A 194 10.39 -11.65 6.32
CA ALA A 194 10.94 -10.42 6.88
C ALA A 194 12.49 -10.37 6.80
N LEU A 195 13.03 -10.43 5.58
CA LEU A 195 14.45 -10.44 5.28
C LEU A 195 15.01 -9.01 5.25
N PRO A 196 16.32 -8.83 5.50
CA PRO A 196 16.96 -7.53 5.33
C PRO A 196 16.73 -6.99 3.92
N GLY A 197 16.24 -5.75 3.80
CA GLY A 197 15.93 -5.12 2.51
C GLY A 197 14.65 -5.61 1.82
N PHE A 198 13.89 -6.54 2.40
CA PHE A 198 12.62 -7.03 1.83
C PHE A 198 11.42 -6.56 2.67
N GLY A 199 11.01 -5.32 2.39
CA GLY A 199 9.96 -4.62 3.14
C GLY A 199 8.55 -5.19 2.97
N ARG A 200 7.55 -4.54 3.58
CA ARG A 200 6.12 -4.93 3.52
C ARG A 200 5.64 -5.12 2.07
N ALA A 201 5.88 -4.12 1.23
CA ALA A 201 5.41 -4.10 -0.16
C ALA A 201 5.96 -5.27 -0.99
N GLY A 202 7.27 -5.52 -0.97
CA GLY A 202 7.87 -6.63 -1.71
C GLY A 202 7.38 -8.00 -1.23
N ARG A 203 7.25 -8.21 0.09
CA ARG A 203 6.69 -9.45 0.65
C ARG A 203 5.24 -9.67 0.20
N PHE A 204 4.45 -8.62 0.21
CA PHE A 204 3.05 -8.68 -0.18
C PHE A 204 2.90 -8.94 -1.69
N GLU A 205 3.62 -8.20 -2.53
CA GLU A 205 3.67 -8.38 -3.99
C GLU A 205 4.04 -9.81 -4.37
N LEU A 206 5.08 -10.38 -3.72
CA LEU A 206 5.50 -11.75 -3.98
C LEU A 206 4.37 -12.75 -3.72
N LEU A 207 3.76 -12.69 -2.54
CA LEU A 207 2.72 -13.64 -2.16
C LEU A 207 1.44 -13.47 -2.99
N ALA A 208 1.06 -12.23 -3.33
CA ALA A 208 -0.06 -11.95 -4.20
C ALA A 208 0.18 -12.45 -5.63
N THR A 209 1.39 -12.22 -6.17
CA THR A 209 1.79 -12.70 -7.51
C THR A 209 1.73 -14.23 -7.58
N LEU A 210 2.31 -14.91 -6.59
CA LEU A 210 2.34 -16.37 -6.55
C LEU A 210 0.96 -17.00 -6.40
N GLY A 211 0.07 -16.38 -5.63
CA GLY A 211 -1.33 -16.80 -5.51
C GLY A 211 -2.11 -16.58 -6.81
N ALA A 212 -1.98 -15.40 -7.42
CA ALA A 212 -2.66 -15.05 -8.67
C ALA A 212 -2.20 -15.91 -9.86
N ALA A 213 -0.91 -16.26 -9.92
CA ALA A 213 -0.36 -17.18 -10.91
C ALA A 213 -0.75 -18.65 -10.67
N GLY A 214 -1.44 -18.96 -9.56
CA GLY A 214 -1.86 -20.33 -9.23
C GLY A 214 -0.74 -21.28 -8.79
N LEU A 215 0.47 -20.75 -8.50
CA LEU A 215 1.63 -21.56 -8.14
C LEU A 215 1.55 -22.11 -6.71
N TYR A 216 0.93 -21.35 -5.81
CA TYR A 216 0.71 -21.77 -4.43
C TYR A 216 -0.70 -21.36 -3.96
N PRO A 217 -1.33 -22.11 -3.05
CA PRO A 217 -2.62 -21.72 -2.49
C PRO A 217 -2.37 -20.59 -1.47
N LEU A 218 -2.41 -19.34 -1.93
CA LEU A 218 -2.10 -18.14 -1.15
C LEU A 218 -3.24 -17.14 -1.27
N GLU A 219 -3.69 -16.62 -0.14
CA GLU A 219 -4.74 -15.62 -0.09
C GLU A 219 -4.45 -14.63 1.06
N ALA A 220 -4.51 -13.34 0.79
CA ALA A 220 -4.28 -12.34 1.82
C ALA A 220 -5.49 -12.26 2.77
N GLY A 221 -5.27 -12.49 4.07
CA GLY A 221 -6.28 -12.30 5.12
C GLY A 221 -6.21 -10.96 5.86
N SER A 222 -5.11 -10.21 5.68
CA SER A 222 -4.95 -8.83 6.16
C SER A 222 -3.96 -8.09 5.25
N LEU A 223 -3.91 -6.76 5.36
CA LEU A 223 -2.96 -5.94 4.60
C LEU A 223 -1.58 -5.86 5.28
N HIS A 224 -1.47 -6.36 6.52
CA HIS A 224 -0.25 -6.29 7.33
C HIS A 224 0.33 -4.86 7.40
N LEU A 225 -0.54 -3.87 7.58
CA LEU A 225 -0.17 -2.45 7.54
C LEU A 225 0.82 -2.09 8.66
N GLY A 226 1.79 -1.23 8.34
CA GLY A 226 2.81 -0.80 9.28
C GLY A 226 3.99 -0.12 8.61
N GLY A 227 4.76 0.66 9.38
CA GLY A 227 5.91 1.39 8.85
C GLY A 227 5.56 2.54 7.90
N GLU A 228 6.48 2.84 6.98
CA GLU A 228 6.45 3.99 6.07
C GLU A 228 6.29 3.60 4.58
N ASP A 229 5.47 2.59 4.25
CA ASP A 229 5.18 2.24 2.86
C ASP A 229 3.95 2.98 2.28
N ALA A 230 3.88 3.04 0.95
CA ALA A 230 2.84 3.78 0.22
C ALA A 230 1.42 3.28 0.52
N THR A 231 1.22 1.96 0.64
CA THR A 231 -0.08 1.37 0.97
C THR A 231 -0.51 1.77 2.37
N THR A 232 0.39 1.68 3.36
CA THR A 232 0.10 2.13 4.74
C THR A 232 -0.27 3.60 4.81
N GLN A 233 0.41 4.46 4.04
CA GLN A 233 0.08 5.89 3.98
C GLN A 233 -1.29 6.14 3.33
N ALA A 234 -1.61 5.45 2.23
CA ALA A 234 -2.91 5.53 1.58
C ALA A 234 -4.03 5.02 2.48
N ALA A 235 -3.85 3.89 3.16
CA ALA A 235 -4.82 3.33 4.09
C ALA A 235 -5.12 4.31 5.23
N LYS A 236 -4.09 4.90 5.85
CA LYS A 236 -4.26 5.94 6.89
C LYS A 236 -5.07 7.13 6.37
N ARG A 237 -4.81 7.55 5.12
CA ARG A 237 -5.52 8.66 4.48
C ARG A 237 -6.98 8.34 4.17
N ALA A 238 -7.25 7.22 3.48
CA ALA A 238 -8.59 6.86 3.04
C ALA A 238 -9.48 6.42 4.21
N LEU A 239 -8.93 5.64 5.15
CA LEU A 239 -9.67 5.00 6.23
C LEU A 239 -9.67 5.81 7.53
N VAL A 240 -8.86 6.87 7.66
CA VAL A 240 -8.81 7.80 8.82
C VAL A 240 -8.68 7.06 10.16
N SER A 241 -7.62 6.27 10.29
CA SER A 241 -7.20 5.67 11.56
C SER A 241 -5.68 5.70 11.68
N GLY A 242 -5.17 5.93 12.89
CA GLY A 242 -3.76 5.75 13.23
C GLY A 242 -3.48 4.39 13.88
N ASP A 243 -4.52 3.68 14.30
CA ASP A 243 -4.44 2.35 14.91
C ASP A 243 -4.47 1.27 13.83
N VAL A 244 -3.47 0.38 13.85
CA VAL A 244 -3.25 -0.65 12.82
C VAL A 244 -4.38 -1.69 12.82
N ILE A 245 -4.89 -2.08 13.98
CA ILE A 245 -5.97 -3.07 14.08
C ILE A 245 -7.25 -2.51 13.48
N LEU A 246 -7.57 -1.24 13.76
CA LEU A 246 -8.72 -0.56 13.16
C LEU A 246 -8.53 -0.33 11.65
N LEU A 247 -7.30 -0.05 11.20
CA LEU A 247 -7.01 0.06 9.76
C LEU A 247 -7.26 -1.26 9.04
N ASP A 248 -6.73 -2.37 9.56
CA ASP A 248 -6.93 -3.70 8.95
C ASP A 248 -8.41 -4.09 8.93
N ARG A 249 -9.15 -3.87 10.02
CA ARG A 249 -10.60 -4.14 10.06
C ARG A 249 -11.38 -3.34 9.02
N ARG A 250 -11.04 -2.05 8.85
CA ARG A 250 -11.68 -1.19 7.84
C ARG A 250 -11.30 -1.58 6.42
N ALA A 251 -10.05 -2.02 6.21
CA ALA A 251 -9.59 -2.53 4.93
C ALA A 251 -10.36 -3.81 4.53
N VAL A 252 -10.54 -4.75 5.46
CA VAL A 252 -11.37 -5.95 5.25
C VAL A 252 -12.79 -5.57 4.85
N ALA A 253 -13.43 -4.69 5.63
CA ALA A 253 -14.80 -4.25 5.34
C ALA A 253 -14.93 -3.56 3.96
N LEU A 254 -13.93 -2.77 3.55
CA LEU A 254 -13.89 -2.14 2.23
C LEU A 254 -13.73 -3.20 1.13
N ALA A 255 -12.81 -4.15 1.28
CA ALA A 255 -12.59 -5.21 0.30
C ALA A 255 -13.82 -6.11 0.13
N GLU A 256 -14.47 -6.48 1.23
CA GLU A 256 -15.72 -7.25 1.24
C GLU A 256 -16.85 -6.50 0.53
N ALA A 257 -17.08 -5.23 0.88
CA ALA A 257 -18.13 -4.43 0.25
C ALA A 257 -17.88 -4.21 -1.25
N ALA A 258 -16.63 -3.98 -1.63
CA ALA A 258 -16.21 -3.81 -3.02
C ALA A 258 -16.14 -5.13 -3.81
N ARG A 259 -16.24 -6.28 -3.12
CA ARG A 259 -16.11 -7.63 -3.69
C ARG A 259 -14.80 -7.84 -4.43
N ILE A 260 -13.70 -7.40 -3.83
CA ILE A 260 -12.34 -7.58 -4.37
C ILE A 260 -11.45 -8.30 -3.35
N PRO A 261 -10.42 -9.05 -3.80
CA PRO A 261 -9.42 -9.61 -2.90
C PRO A 261 -8.68 -8.52 -2.12
N LEU A 262 -8.25 -8.82 -0.89
CA LEU A 262 -7.41 -7.90 -0.11
C LEU A 262 -6.11 -7.53 -0.84
N ALA A 263 -5.58 -8.42 -1.67
CA ALA A 263 -4.42 -8.11 -2.49
C ALA A 263 -4.71 -7.03 -3.55
N ALA A 264 -5.91 -6.99 -4.12
CA ALA A 264 -6.32 -5.92 -5.02
C ALA A 264 -6.41 -4.58 -4.27
N LEU A 265 -6.93 -4.61 -3.03
CA LEU A 265 -6.97 -3.42 -2.17
C LEU A 265 -5.56 -2.90 -1.86
N ASP A 266 -4.59 -3.78 -1.58
CA ASP A 266 -3.20 -3.41 -1.32
C ASP A 266 -2.58 -2.63 -2.49
N HIS A 267 -2.64 -3.22 -3.69
CA HIS A 267 -2.10 -2.61 -4.91
C HIS A 267 -2.87 -1.36 -5.32
N GLY A 268 -4.20 -1.37 -5.22
CA GLY A 268 -5.01 -0.22 -5.59
C GLY A 268 -4.78 0.98 -4.66
N LEU A 269 -4.56 0.76 -3.37
CA LEU A 269 -4.17 1.82 -2.44
C LEU A 269 -2.77 2.36 -2.73
N GLN A 270 -1.81 1.49 -3.08
CA GLN A 270 -0.47 1.89 -3.51
C GLN A 270 -0.54 2.77 -4.76
N ASP A 271 -1.25 2.33 -5.79
CA ASP A 271 -1.42 3.03 -7.06
C ASP A 271 -2.13 4.38 -6.89
N TRP A 272 -3.23 4.40 -6.11
CA TRP A 272 -3.95 5.64 -5.78
C TRP A 272 -3.06 6.65 -5.04
N ASN A 273 -2.12 6.17 -4.20
CA ASN A 273 -1.16 7.06 -3.54
C ASN A 273 -0.11 7.60 -4.52
N ALA A 274 0.37 6.77 -5.45
CA ALA A 274 1.44 7.09 -6.38
C ALA A 274 0.98 8.08 -7.46
N ARG A 275 -0.21 7.89 -8.03
CA ARG A 275 -0.72 8.67 -9.16
C ARG A 275 -1.19 10.08 -8.81
N GLY A 276 -1.43 10.38 -7.53
CA GLY A 276 -1.91 11.70 -7.12
C GLY A 276 -3.19 12.13 -7.86
N SER A 277 -3.18 13.31 -8.49
CA SER A 277 -4.30 13.82 -9.29
C SER A 277 -4.30 13.34 -10.75
N ARG A 278 -3.35 12.48 -11.16
CA ARG A 278 -3.34 11.92 -12.52
C ARG A 278 -4.31 10.75 -12.56
N SER A 279 -5.45 10.93 -13.23
CA SER A 279 -6.36 9.81 -13.50
C SER A 279 -5.63 8.74 -14.31
N PRO A 280 -5.86 7.44 -14.03
CA PRO A 280 -5.52 6.40 -14.98
C PRO A 280 -6.20 6.71 -16.32
N ASP A 281 -5.49 6.47 -17.42
CA ASP A 281 -6.09 6.51 -18.75
C ASP A 281 -7.19 5.44 -18.77
N PRO A 282 -8.46 5.78 -19.11
CA PRO A 282 -9.47 4.77 -19.30
C PRO A 282 -9.04 3.91 -20.49
N GLY A 283 -8.55 2.70 -20.23
CA GLY A 283 -8.61 1.67 -21.26
C GLY A 283 -10.08 1.48 -21.66
N ASP A 284 -10.31 1.10 -22.92
CA ASP A 284 -11.66 0.98 -23.49
C ASP A 284 -12.53 -0.09 -22.80
N ASP A 285 -11.92 -0.99 -22.02
CA ASP A 285 -12.61 -2.01 -21.24
C ASP A 285 -12.81 -1.58 -19.78
N GLU A 286 -14.07 -1.37 -19.40
CA GLU A 286 -14.44 -1.12 -18.01
C GLU A 286 -14.22 -2.41 -17.19
N PRO A 287 -13.31 -2.43 -16.19
CA PRO A 287 -13.03 -3.66 -15.46
C PRO A 287 -14.28 -4.15 -14.74
N GLY A 288 -14.57 -5.45 -14.78
CA GLY A 288 -15.82 -6.02 -14.24
C GLY A 288 -16.08 -5.71 -12.75
N ALA A 289 -15.02 -5.47 -11.97
CA ALA A 289 -15.13 -5.09 -10.56
C ALA A 289 -15.58 -3.63 -10.33
N LEU A 290 -15.47 -2.74 -11.32
CA LEU A 290 -15.62 -1.29 -11.12
C LEU A 290 -17.02 -0.90 -10.64
N ALA A 291 -18.07 -1.54 -11.16
CA ALA A 291 -19.45 -1.29 -10.72
C ALA A 291 -19.64 -1.60 -9.23
N ASN A 292 -19.06 -2.70 -8.73
CA ASN A 292 -19.14 -3.10 -7.32
C ASN A 292 -18.36 -2.14 -6.43
N ILE A 293 -17.19 -1.72 -6.89
CA ILE A 293 -16.34 -0.78 -6.17
C ILE A 293 -17.04 0.59 -6.08
N ARG A 294 -17.62 1.10 -7.18
CA ARG A 294 -18.41 2.35 -7.17
C ARG A 294 -19.59 2.26 -6.20
N ALA A 295 -20.36 1.19 -6.27
CA ALA A 295 -21.49 0.97 -5.36
C ALA A 295 -21.04 0.95 -3.88
N ALA A 296 -19.92 0.30 -3.56
CA ALA A 296 -19.36 0.28 -2.22
C ALA A 296 -18.90 1.68 -1.75
N LEU A 297 -18.37 2.48 -2.67
CA LEU A 297 -17.94 3.85 -2.39
C LEU A 297 -19.11 4.84 -2.31
N GLY A 298 -20.28 4.51 -2.86
CA GLY A 298 -21.43 5.42 -2.95
C GLY A 298 -21.32 6.38 -4.14
N LEU A 299 -20.72 5.91 -5.23
CA LEU A 299 -20.64 6.57 -6.53
C LEU A 299 -21.76 6.11 -7.46
#